data_AF-A0AAN9UBS8-F1
#
_entry.id   AF-A0AAN9UBS8-F1
#
_cell.length_a   1.000
_cell.length_b   1.000
_cell.length_c   1.000
_cell.angle_alpha   90.00
_cell.angle_beta   90.00
_cell.angle_gamma   90.00
#
_symmetry.space_group_name_H-M   'P 1'
#
loop_
_entity.id
_entity.type
_entity.pdbx_description
1 polymer ?
#
loop_
_entity_poly.entity_id
_entity_poly.type
_entity_poly.pdbx_seq_one_letter_code
_entity_poly.pdbx_strand_id
1 'polypeptide(L)'
;LKFGLFDRQALDAAQWHSARCVLVGDAAHPTSPHLGQGANQALEDCYHLSEALPALTSPPDQDQDQDQEEGKGRPRTLTLKDVDLEQIFAAYARKRQPRTAALVRGARAAGERRVVTTGCRDCEARNQRVAAEWRDLDAVAARFDNLCREPFNAPTR
;
A
#
# COMPACT_ATOMS: atom_id res chain seq x y z
N LEU A 1 -27.76 7.59 7.70
CA LEU A 1 -26.34 7.71 8.15
C LEU A 1 -25.62 8.64 7.19
N LYS A 2 -24.87 9.63 7.67
CA LYS A 2 -24.00 10.49 6.86
C LYS A 2 -22.57 10.29 7.36
N PHE A 3 -21.63 10.01 6.46
CA PHE A 3 -20.22 9.81 6.78
C PHE A 3 -19.41 10.98 6.23
N GLY A 4 -18.58 11.59 7.08
CA GLY A 4 -17.62 12.60 6.65
C GLY A 4 -16.43 11.97 5.93
N LEU A 5 -15.82 12.73 5.03
CA LEU A 5 -14.60 12.31 4.35
C LEU A 5 -13.41 13.01 5.00
N PHE A 6 -12.52 12.21 5.61
CA PHE A 6 -11.35 12.70 6.33
C PHE A 6 -10.09 12.09 5.74
N ASP A 7 -9.06 12.91 5.56
CA ASP A 7 -7.71 12.51 5.19
C ASP A 7 -6.68 13.20 6.11
N ARG A 8 -5.40 12.93 5.87
CA ARG A 8 -4.30 13.62 6.54
C ARG A 8 -3.13 13.84 5.59
N GLN A 9 -2.22 14.74 5.97
CA GLN A 9 -0.96 14.91 5.27
C GLN A 9 -0.17 13.60 5.26
N ALA A 10 0.48 13.30 4.13
CA ALA A 10 1.32 12.13 4.01
C ALA A 10 2.47 12.19 5.03
N LEU A 11 2.66 11.09 5.75
CA LEU A 11 3.78 10.89 6.66
C LEU A 11 5.03 10.48 5.88
N ASP A 12 6.21 10.83 6.37
CA ASP A 12 7.48 10.36 5.83
C ASP A 12 7.66 8.85 6.08
N ALA A 13 8.45 8.18 5.25
CA ALA A 13 8.64 6.73 5.34
C ALA A 13 9.18 6.29 6.72
N ALA A 14 10.07 7.08 7.34
CA ALA A 14 10.61 6.79 8.67
C ALA A 14 9.54 6.85 9.78
N GLN A 15 8.40 7.49 9.55
CA GLN A 15 7.30 7.59 10.51
C GLN A 15 6.31 6.42 10.41
N TRP A 16 6.48 5.51 9.44
CA TRP A 16 5.59 4.38 9.24
C TRP A 16 5.93 3.18 10.12
N HIS A 17 7.07 3.20 10.79
CA HIS A 17 7.52 2.06 11.55
C HIS A 17 8.30 2.46 12.80
N SER A 18 8.51 1.46 13.65
CA SER A 18 9.42 1.46 14.79
C SER A 18 10.14 0.12 14.80
N ALA A 19 10.89 -0.16 15.88
CA ALA A 19 11.61 -1.42 16.02
C ALA A 19 10.74 -2.69 15.85
N ARG A 20 9.46 -2.64 16.23
CA ARG A 20 8.58 -3.82 16.24
C ARG A 20 7.18 -3.61 15.66
N CYS A 21 6.88 -2.40 15.17
CA CYS A 21 5.57 -2.08 14.60
C CYS A 21 5.72 -1.40 13.24
N VAL A 22 4.78 -1.65 12.35
CA VAL A 22 4.67 -1.00 11.05
C VAL A 22 3.21 -0.63 10.75
N LEU A 23 2.99 0.53 10.14
CA LEU A 23 1.69 1.01 9.70
C LEU A 23 1.40 0.51 8.28
N VAL A 24 0.15 0.11 8.03
CA VAL A 24 -0.34 -0.36 6.72
C VAL A 24 -1.75 0.18 6.47
N GLY A 25 -2.19 0.17 5.20
CA GLY A 25 -3.53 0.62 4.84
C GLY A 25 -3.83 2.06 5.30
N ASP A 26 -5.09 2.33 5.67
CA ASP A 26 -5.51 3.66 6.16
C ASP A 26 -4.77 4.12 7.42
N ALA A 27 -4.18 3.20 8.19
CA ALA A 27 -3.34 3.58 9.33
C ALA A 27 -2.05 4.30 8.88
N ALA A 28 -1.55 4.02 7.66
CA ALA A 28 -0.40 4.67 7.04
C ALA A 28 -0.78 5.75 6.02
N HIS A 29 -1.76 5.46 5.16
CA HIS A 29 -2.09 6.26 3.97
C HIS A 29 -3.61 6.38 3.75
N PRO A 30 -4.36 7.02 4.67
CA PRO A 30 -5.80 7.18 4.51
C PRO A 30 -6.10 7.98 3.25
N THR A 31 -7.06 7.52 2.46
CA THR A 31 -7.34 8.08 1.13
C THR A 31 -8.82 8.36 0.91
N SER A 32 -9.10 9.28 0.00
CA SER A 32 -10.47 9.49 -0.46
C SER A 32 -10.91 8.40 -1.45
N PRO A 33 -12.21 8.08 -1.55
CA PRO A 33 -12.68 6.96 -2.37
C PRO A 33 -12.61 7.23 -3.89
N HIS A 34 -12.20 8.43 -4.31
CA HIS A 34 -12.37 8.88 -5.70
C HIS A 34 -11.52 8.12 -6.74
N LEU A 35 -10.45 7.43 -6.33
CA LEU A 35 -9.72 6.50 -7.20
C LEU A 35 -10.08 5.03 -6.98
N GLY A 36 -10.84 4.69 -5.93
CA GLY A 36 -11.16 3.30 -5.61
C GLY A 36 -9.93 2.45 -5.26
N GLN A 37 -8.84 3.06 -4.77
CA GLN A 37 -7.55 2.39 -4.56
C GLN A 37 -7.20 2.09 -3.10
N GLY A 38 -7.96 2.56 -2.10
CA GLY A 38 -7.58 2.38 -0.69
C GLY A 38 -7.35 0.91 -0.31
N ALA A 39 -8.33 0.04 -0.58
CA ALA A 39 -8.22 -1.39 -0.31
C ALA A 39 -7.11 -2.06 -1.14
N ASN A 40 -6.95 -1.69 -2.41
CA ASN A 40 -5.90 -2.22 -3.26
C ASN A 40 -4.51 -1.85 -2.72
N GLN A 41 -4.32 -0.63 -2.23
CA GLN A 41 -3.07 -0.22 -1.60
C GLN A 41 -2.79 -0.98 -0.30
N ALA A 42 -3.81 -1.26 0.52
CA ALA A 42 -3.66 -2.10 1.70
C ALA A 42 -3.29 -3.55 1.33
N LEU A 43 -3.85 -4.10 0.25
CA LEU A 43 -3.49 -5.44 -0.24
C LEU A 43 -2.06 -5.48 -0.80
N GLU A 44 -1.66 -4.45 -1.55
CA GLU A 44 -0.27 -4.32 -2.00
C GLU A 44 0.69 -4.21 -0.78
N ASP A 45 0.29 -3.57 0.33
CA ASP A 45 1.08 -3.55 1.57
C ASP A 45 1.29 -4.95 2.14
N CYS A 46 0.21 -5.73 2.27
CA CYS A 46 0.24 -7.11 2.74
C CYS A 46 1.18 -7.96 1.88
N TYR A 47 1.10 -7.82 0.55
CA TYR A 47 1.98 -8.52 -0.38
C TYR A 47 3.47 -8.20 -0.13
N HIS A 48 3.82 -6.91 -0.01
CA HIS A 48 5.22 -6.55 0.20
C HIS A 48 5.74 -6.95 1.59
N LEU A 49 4.90 -6.94 2.62
CA LEU A 49 5.29 -7.44 3.94
C LEU A 49 5.44 -8.96 3.96
N SER A 50 4.55 -9.71 3.29
CA SER A 50 4.67 -11.17 3.23
C SER A 50 5.93 -11.63 2.49
N GLU A 51 6.33 -10.92 1.44
CA GLU A 51 7.57 -11.20 0.71
C GLU A 51 8.83 -10.81 1.50
N ALA A 52 8.74 -9.82 2.39
CA ALA A 52 9.88 -9.32 3.13
C ALA A 52 10.11 -10.04 4.48
N LEU A 53 9.04 -10.53 5.10
CA LEU A 53 9.12 -11.25 6.37
C LEU A 53 9.59 -12.70 6.14
N PRO A 54 10.60 -13.17 6.88
CA PRO A 54 11.02 -14.57 6.79
C PRO A 54 9.96 -15.50 7.38
N ALA A 55 10.00 -16.77 6.97
CA ALA A 55 9.24 -17.82 7.65
C ALA A 55 9.77 -17.98 9.08
N LEU A 56 8.97 -17.55 10.04
CA LEU A 56 9.27 -17.70 11.46
C LEU A 56 8.66 -18.99 11.98
N THR A 57 9.44 -19.72 12.77
CA THR A 57 8.93 -20.85 13.54
C THR A 57 8.59 -20.37 14.95
N SER A 58 7.44 -20.79 15.47
CA SER A 58 7.19 -20.67 16.90
C SER A 58 8.26 -21.47 17.66
N PRO A 59 8.75 -20.98 18.81
CA PRO A 59 9.57 -21.82 19.68
C PRO A 59 8.77 -23.10 19.99
N PRO A 60 9.41 -24.28 20.04
CA PRO A 60 8.72 -25.48 20.49
C PRO A 60 8.13 -25.21 21.89
N ASP A 61 6.88 -25.61 22.09
CA ASP A 61 6.27 -25.61 23.42
C ASP A 61 7.20 -26.36 24.38
N GLN A 62 7.45 -25.82 25.57
CA GLN A 62 8.45 -26.33 26.53
C GLN A 62 8.14 -27.74 27.06
N ASP A 63 7.04 -28.36 26.62
CA ASP A 63 6.50 -29.63 27.12
C ASP A 63 6.59 -30.80 26.11
N GLN A 64 7.32 -30.65 24.99
CA GLN A 64 7.51 -31.78 24.06
C GLN A 64 8.94 -32.33 24.14
N ASP A 65 9.03 -33.57 24.61
CA ASP A 65 10.23 -34.38 24.74
C ASP A 65 11.10 -34.31 23.47
N GLN A 66 12.37 -33.95 23.68
CA GLN A 66 13.39 -33.85 22.64
C GLN A 66 13.89 -35.24 22.27
N ASP A 67 13.15 -35.96 21.42
CA ASP A 67 13.76 -37.06 20.68
C ASP A 67 14.68 -36.48 19.61
N GLN A 68 15.99 -36.62 19.86
CA GLN A 68 17.09 -36.21 19.01
C GLN A 68 17.12 -37.11 17.76
N GLU A 69 16.76 -36.54 16.61
CA GLU A 69 17.14 -37.10 15.31
C GLU A 69 18.02 -36.08 14.58
N GLU A 70 19.32 -36.14 14.89
CA GLU A 70 20.38 -35.47 14.14
C GLU A 70 20.61 -36.21 12.82
N GLY A 71 19.95 -35.77 11.74
CA GLY A 71 20.18 -36.39 10.43
C GLY A 71 19.51 -35.67 9.27
N LYS A 72 20.33 -34.96 8.47
CA LYS A 72 20.05 -34.37 7.13
C LYS A 72 19.17 -33.11 7.08
N GLY A 73 19.84 -31.96 7.01
CA GLY A 73 19.36 -30.80 6.25
C GLY A 73 18.12 -30.08 6.79
N ARG A 74 17.95 -30.00 8.11
CA ARG A 74 16.85 -29.22 8.70
C ARG A 74 17.02 -27.73 8.31
N PRO A 75 16.03 -27.09 7.65
CA PRO A 75 16.10 -25.66 7.35
C PRO A 75 16.29 -24.88 8.65
N ARG A 76 17.14 -23.85 8.62
CA ARG A 76 17.50 -23.05 9.80
C ARG A 76 16.22 -22.43 10.39
N THR A 77 15.84 -22.90 11.56
CA THR A 77 14.75 -22.37 12.40
C THR A 77 15.07 -20.92 12.77
N LEU A 78 14.32 -19.96 12.23
CA LEU A 78 14.45 -18.53 12.57
C LEU A 78 13.43 -18.15 13.64
N THR A 79 13.90 -17.51 14.71
CA THR A 79 13.03 -16.88 15.71
C THR A 79 12.95 -15.38 15.48
N LEU A 80 11.99 -14.72 16.12
CA LEU A 80 11.86 -13.25 16.10
C LEU A 80 13.11 -12.51 16.60
N LYS A 81 13.98 -13.15 17.40
CA LYS A 81 15.22 -12.53 17.88
C LYS A 81 16.32 -12.52 16.81
N ASP A 82 16.22 -13.41 15.83
CA ASP A 82 17.19 -13.56 14.74
C ASP A 82 16.89 -12.64 13.56
N VAL A 83 15.80 -11.88 13.63
CA VAL A 83 15.28 -11.07 12.53
C VAL A 83 15.30 -9.59 12.89
N ASP A 84 15.96 -8.81 12.06
CA ASP A 84 15.93 -7.35 12.13
C ASP A 84 14.63 -6.83 11.50
N LEU A 85 13.58 -6.78 12.32
CA LEU A 85 12.27 -6.27 11.91
C LEU A 85 12.32 -4.79 11.52
N GLU A 86 13.15 -3.99 12.17
CA GLU A 86 13.24 -2.56 11.89
C GLU A 86 13.78 -2.32 10.48
N GLN A 87 14.83 -3.05 10.11
CA GLN A 87 15.40 -2.99 8.76
C GLN A 87 14.40 -3.46 7.70
N ILE A 88 13.62 -4.52 7.98
CA ILE A 88 12.55 -5.00 7.09
C ILE A 88 11.47 -3.92 6.93
N PHE A 89 10.97 -3.36 8.02
CA PHE A 89 9.93 -2.33 7.99
C PHE A 89 10.40 -1.03 7.35
N ALA A 90 11.66 -0.64 7.54
CA ALA A 90 12.27 0.51 6.86
C ALA A 90 12.39 0.29 5.36
N ALA A 91 12.73 -0.92 4.91
CA ALA A 91 12.76 -1.26 3.49
C ALA A 91 11.34 -1.25 2.88
N TYR A 92 10.36 -1.83 3.57
CA TYR A 92 8.96 -1.77 3.21
C TYR A 92 8.45 -0.32 3.09
N ALA A 93 8.64 0.50 4.13
CA ALA A 93 8.12 1.86 4.15
C ALA A 93 8.74 2.73 3.04
N ARG A 94 10.05 2.62 2.80
CA ARG A 94 10.73 3.33 1.69
C ARG A 94 10.18 2.96 0.32
N LYS A 95 9.78 1.69 0.13
CA LYS A 95 9.19 1.22 -1.12
C LYS A 95 7.76 1.75 -1.32
N ARG A 96 6.96 1.75 -0.25
CA ARG A 96 5.50 1.97 -0.33
C ARG A 96 5.08 3.42 -0.20
N GLN A 97 5.76 4.19 0.65
CA GLN A 97 5.36 5.55 0.98
C GLN A 97 5.26 6.45 -0.25
N PRO A 98 6.22 6.45 -1.22
CA PRO A 98 6.13 7.35 -2.37
C PRO A 98 4.91 7.05 -3.26
N ARG A 99 4.63 5.76 -3.51
CA ARG A 99 3.51 5.31 -4.36
C ARG A 99 2.16 5.63 -3.72
N THR A 100 1.96 5.22 -2.47
CA THR A 100 0.71 5.46 -1.74
C THR A 100 0.44 6.96 -1.57
N ALA A 101 1.47 7.76 -1.24
CA ALA A 101 1.32 9.21 -1.14
C ALA A 101 0.92 9.86 -2.48
N ALA A 102 1.47 9.39 -3.61
CA ALA A 102 1.05 9.85 -4.93
C ALA A 102 -0.42 9.50 -5.24
N LEU A 103 -0.86 8.30 -4.87
CA LEU A 103 -2.24 7.86 -5.07
C LEU A 103 -3.23 8.59 -4.16
N VAL A 104 -2.87 8.87 -2.90
CA VAL A 104 -3.68 9.68 -1.98
C VAL A 104 -3.89 11.08 -2.55
N ARG A 105 -2.80 11.73 -3.00
CA ARG A 105 -2.90 13.05 -3.67
C ARG A 105 -3.75 12.97 -4.93
N GLY A 106 -3.57 11.94 -5.74
CA GLY A 106 -4.36 11.70 -6.95
C GLY A 106 -5.85 11.53 -6.66
N ALA A 107 -6.20 10.83 -5.58
CA ALA A 107 -7.58 10.65 -5.14
C ALA A 107 -8.22 11.95 -4.70
N ARG A 108 -7.50 12.76 -3.93
CA ARG A 108 -7.97 14.09 -3.54
C ARG A 108 -8.22 14.98 -4.76
N ALA A 109 -7.25 15.07 -5.66
CA ALA A 109 -7.38 15.84 -6.90
C ALA A 109 -8.50 15.30 -7.83
N ALA A 110 -8.77 13.99 -7.81
CA ALA A 110 -9.91 13.42 -8.53
C ALA A 110 -11.24 13.82 -7.88
N GLY A 111 -11.32 13.87 -6.55
CA GLY A 111 -12.49 14.37 -5.82
C GLY A 111 -12.78 15.83 -6.11
N GLU A 112 -11.78 16.70 -5.98
CA GLU A 112 -11.87 18.13 -6.27
C GLU A 112 -12.31 18.42 -7.72
N ARG A 113 -11.84 17.60 -8.68
CA ARG A 113 -12.28 17.71 -10.08
C ARG A 113 -13.70 17.19 -10.33
N ARG A 114 -14.15 16.16 -9.59
CA ARG A 114 -15.45 15.52 -9.82
C ARG A 114 -16.60 16.22 -9.10
N VAL A 115 -16.33 16.76 -7.92
CA VAL A 115 -17.35 17.38 -7.06
C VAL A 115 -17.30 18.89 -7.25
N VAL A 116 -18.21 19.41 -8.08
CA VAL A 116 -18.36 20.85 -8.33
C VAL A 116 -19.58 21.34 -7.56
N THR A 117 -19.38 22.34 -6.70
CA THR A 117 -20.43 22.92 -5.83
C THR A 117 -20.76 24.37 -6.16
N THR A 118 -20.07 24.96 -7.14
CA THR A 118 -20.09 26.40 -7.46
C THR A 118 -21.15 26.81 -8.48
N GLY A 119 -21.80 25.85 -9.16
CA GLY A 119 -22.96 26.10 -10.02
C GLY A 119 -22.91 25.42 -11.39
N CYS A 120 -23.96 25.62 -12.20
CA CYS A 120 -24.15 24.90 -13.47
C CYS A 120 -23.05 25.13 -14.50
N ARG A 121 -22.51 26.36 -14.62
CA ARG A 121 -21.45 26.68 -15.59
C ARG A 121 -20.17 25.90 -15.32
N ASP A 122 -19.77 25.79 -14.06
CA ASP A 122 -18.58 25.05 -13.67
C ASP A 122 -18.80 23.53 -13.83
N CYS A 123 -20.02 23.04 -13.60
CA CYS A 123 -20.39 21.66 -13.92
C CYS A 123 -20.27 21.37 -15.43
N GLU A 124 -20.70 22.28 -16.29
CA GLU A 124 -20.58 22.15 -17.73
C GLU A 124 -19.10 22.17 -18.18
N ALA A 125 -18.30 23.10 -17.68
CA ALA A 125 -16.86 23.15 -17.94
C ALA A 125 -16.15 21.87 -17.49
N ARG A 126 -16.51 21.33 -16.32
CA ARG A 126 -16.03 20.02 -15.83
C ARG A 126 -16.40 18.92 -16.82
N ASN A 127 -17.66 18.85 -17.25
CA ASN A 127 -18.13 17.81 -18.16
C ASN A 127 -17.38 17.85 -19.50
N GLN A 128 -17.19 19.05 -20.08
CA GLN A 128 -16.43 19.24 -21.31
C GLN A 128 -14.98 18.79 -21.15
N ARG A 129 -14.33 19.15 -20.03
CA ARG A 129 -12.98 18.71 -19.71
C ARG A 129 -12.88 17.19 -19.61
N VAL A 130 -13.77 16.56 -18.85
CA VAL A 130 -13.81 15.09 -18.73
C VAL A 130 -13.99 14.47 -20.11
N ALA A 131 -14.97 14.94 -20.90
CA ALA A 131 -15.20 14.44 -22.25
C ALA A 131 -13.99 14.60 -23.18
N ALA A 132 -13.18 15.66 -23.03
CA ALA A 132 -11.94 15.84 -23.77
C ALA A 132 -10.83 14.88 -23.30
N GLU A 133 -10.64 14.73 -21.98
CA GLU A 133 -9.66 13.79 -21.39
C GLU A 133 -9.89 12.34 -21.86
N TRP A 134 -11.14 11.93 -22.09
CA TRP A 134 -11.48 10.58 -22.56
C TRP A 134 -11.28 10.35 -24.07
N ARG A 135 -10.95 11.38 -24.86
CA ARG A 135 -10.66 11.21 -26.29
C ARG A 135 -9.25 10.69 -26.55
N ASP A 136 -8.33 10.95 -25.64
CA ASP A 136 -6.96 10.45 -25.70
C ASP A 136 -6.90 9.05 -25.06
N LEU A 137 -7.18 8.04 -25.88
CA LEU A 137 -7.24 6.65 -25.42
C LEU A 137 -5.88 6.14 -24.92
N ASP A 138 -4.78 6.61 -25.49
CA ASP A 138 -3.44 6.22 -25.07
C ASP A 138 -3.12 6.78 -23.68
N ALA A 139 -3.44 8.05 -23.43
CA ALA A 139 -3.29 8.65 -22.10
C ALA A 139 -4.20 7.97 -21.07
N VAL A 140 -5.44 7.62 -21.45
CA VAL A 140 -6.36 6.88 -20.57
C VAL A 140 -5.81 5.49 -20.25
N ALA A 141 -5.33 4.76 -21.25
CA ALA A 141 -4.73 3.44 -21.08
C ALA A 141 -3.50 3.50 -20.17
N ALA A 142 -2.57 4.42 -20.44
CA ALA A 142 -1.37 4.62 -19.64
C ALA A 142 -1.71 4.97 -18.17
N ARG A 143 -2.78 5.76 -17.94
CA ARG A 143 -3.24 6.06 -16.58
C ARG A 143 -3.70 4.79 -15.85
N PHE A 144 -4.50 3.94 -16.50
CA PHE A 144 -4.98 2.70 -15.89
C PHE A 144 -3.88 1.66 -15.71
N ASP A 145 -2.96 1.56 -16.66
CA ASP A 145 -1.78 0.69 -16.53
C ASP A 145 -0.98 1.09 -15.29
N ASN A 146 -0.57 2.35 -15.17
CA ASN A 146 0.15 2.83 -13.99
C ASN A 146 -0.61 2.63 -12.65
N LEU A 147 -1.94 2.72 -12.68
CA LEU A 147 -2.78 2.53 -11.51
C LEU A 147 -2.82 1.06 -11.07
N CYS A 148 -2.95 0.13 -12.02
CA CYS A 148 -3.22 -1.29 -11.78
C CYS A 148 -1.99 -2.21 -11.89
N ARG A 149 -0.82 -1.68 -12.23
CA ARG A 149 0.40 -2.45 -12.50
C ARG A 149 0.99 -3.14 -11.27
N GLU A 150 1.01 -2.48 -10.12
CA GLU A 150 1.63 -3.03 -8.90
C GLU A 150 0.64 -3.94 -8.15
N PRO A 151 1.13 -4.94 -7.40
CA PRO A 151 2.54 -5.21 -7.11
C PRO A 151 3.19 -6.23 -8.08
N PHE A 152 2.43 -6.75 -9.06
CA PHE A 152 2.82 -7.95 -9.82
C PHE A 152 3.62 -7.66 -11.09
N ASN A 153 3.50 -6.46 -11.66
CA ASN A 153 4.15 -6.12 -12.93
C ASN A 153 5.37 -5.18 -12.75
N ALA A 154 6.04 -5.23 -11.58
CA ALA A 154 7.32 -4.54 -11.41
C ALA A 154 8.28 -4.95 -12.55
N PRO A 155 9.02 -4.01 -13.17
CA PRO A 155 10.00 -4.40 -14.19
C PRO A 155 10.96 -5.43 -13.57
N THR A 156 11.17 -6.54 -14.26
CA THR A 156 12.12 -7.59 -13.88
C THR A 156 13.45 -6.94 -13.52
N ARG A 157 13.95 -7.23 -12.30
CA ARG A 157 15.23 -6.74 -11.77
C ARG A 157 16.39 -7.09 -12.69
#